data_AF-A0A060SNR2-F1
#
_entry.id   AF-A0A060SNR2-F1
#
_cell.length_a   1.000
_cell.length_b   1.000
_cell.length_c   1.000
_cell.angle_alpha   90.00
_cell.angle_beta   90.00
_cell.angle_gamma   90.00
#
_symmetry.space_group_name_H-M   'P 1'
#
loop_
_entity.id
_entity.type
_entity.pdbx_description
1 polymer ?
#
loop_
_entity_poly.entity_id
_entity_poly.type
_entity_poly.pdbx_seq_one_letter_code
_entity_poly.pdbx_strand_id
1 'polypeptide(L)'
;MATMHRQLHPVHINHSSYSSLANAVSGAVMPPHSRPHKKHQPAIRRTAVPTAPARASGGFLRWPFNTVVVFERTAPSCDGDRGVSFSDIKQGRYDLIRNSGEPAFMNCSQASLEFKILWPGYHHLDWHCTIDLVLAHGRPMTRFEFARSIVGAYERFFERARRARYGGPGKENTKGSWDLSGDLSRYDFALKAVHNRDGHESVFQAEVEIISYC
;
A
#
# COMPACT_ATOMS: atom_id res chain seq x y z
N MET A 1 -0.53 27.17 16.17
CA MET A 1 -0.16 25.75 16.41
C MET A 1 0.50 25.24 15.15
N ALA A 2 1.79 24.90 15.21
CA ALA A 2 2.59 24.55 14.03
C ALA A 2 2.54 23.03 13.81
N THR A 3 1.95 22.59 12.70
CA THR A 3 1.91 21.19 12.27
C THR A 3 3.33 20.75 11.90
N MET A 4 3.98 19.94 12.72
CA MET A 4 5.28 19.36 12.38
C MET A 4 5.07 18.27 11.33
N HIS A 5 5.31 18.60 10.05
CA HIS A 5 5.48 17.61 9.01
C HIS A 5 6.76 16.80 9.30
N ARG A 6 6.63 15.70 10.06
CA ARG A 6 7.71 14.72 10.20
C ARG A 6 7.89 14.06 8.84
N GLN A 7 8.94 14.46 8.12
CA GLN A 7 9.23 13.89 6.81
C GLN A 7 9.59 12.41 6.96
N LEU A 8 8.88 11.55 6.21
CA LEU A 8 9.14 10.12 6.08
C LEU A 8 10.38 9.84 5.21
N HIS A 9 11.49 10.53 5.49
CA HIS A 9 12.72 10.27 4.77
C HIS A 9 13.42 9.05 5.35
N PRO A 10 14.02 8.20 4.50
CA PRO A 10 15.03 7.27 4.95
C PRO A 10 16.16 8.06 5.62
N VAL A 11 16.50 7.68 6.85
CA VAL A 11 17.66 8.22 7.57
C VAL A 11 18.91 7.77 6.81
N HIS A 12 19.54 8.72 6.11
CA HIS A 12 20.75 8.58 5.29
C HIS A 12 20.65 7.79 3.96
N ILE A 13 20.36 8.48 2.86
CA ILE A 13 20.79 8.05 1.51
C ILE A 13 22.17 8.65 1.27
N ASN A 14 23.22 7.92 1.62
CA ASN A 14 24.57 8.23 1.14
C ASN A 14 24.66 7.82 -0.33
N HIS A 15 24.41 8.76 -1.25
CA HIS A 15 24.68 8.59 -2.67
C HIS A 15 26.19 8.34 -2.87
N SER A 16 26.58 7.07 -2.92
CA SER A 16 27.94 6.67 -3.25
C SER A 16 28.05 6.57 -4.77
N SER A 17 28.53 7.63 -5.40
CA SER A 17 28.98 7.61 -6.80
C SER A 17 30.25 6.77 -6.91
N TYR A 18 30.16 5.50 -7.32
CA TYR A 18 31.36 4.78 -7.77
C TYR A 18 31.07 3.81 -8.92
N SER A 19 31.45 4.26 -10.12
CA SER A 19 31.91 3.42 -11.22
C SER A 19 33.10 2.59 -10.78
N SER A 20 33.16 1.31 -11.19
CA SER A 20 34.33 0.74 -11.89
C SER A 20 34.10 -0.74 -12.21
N LEU A 21 33.87 -1.02 -13.49
CA LEU A 21 34.33 -2.22 -14.16
C LEU A 21 35.86 -2.18 -14.17
N ALA A 22 36.53 -3.06 -13.44
CA ALA A 22 37.97 -3.25 -13.58
C ALA A 22 38.35 -4.70 -13.25
N ASN A 23 38.74 -5.43 -14.29
CA ASN A 23 39.73 -6.50 -14.32
C ASN A 23 39.71 -7.60 -13.24
N ALA A 24 39.40 -8.82 -13.68
CA ALA A 24 40.15 -10.00 -13.26
C ALA A 24 40.11 -11.09 -14.34
N VAL A 25 40.94 -10.92 -15.38
CA VAL A 25 41.47 -12.04 -16.17
C VAL A 25 42.80 -12.43 -15.54
N SER A 26 42.93 -13.68 -15.10
CA SER A 26 44.10 -14.56 -15.37
C SER A 26 44.05 -15.86 -14.53
N GLY A 27 44.25 -16.99 -15.21
CA GLY A 27 45.25 -17.98 -14.77
C GLY A 27 44.81 -19.21 -13.95
N ALA A 28 44.47 -20.28 -14.68
CA ALA A 28 45.06 -21.62 -14.59
C ALA A 28 44.71 -22.65 -13.45
N VAL A 29 44.79 -23.92 -13.92
CA VAL A 29 45.01 -25.22 -13.25
C VAL A 29 43.78 -26.00 -12.72
N MET A 30 43.50 -27.11 -13.39
CA MET A 30 42.54 -28.17 -13.01
C MET A 30 43.13 -29.12 -11.95
N PRO A 31 42.26 -29.68 -11.08
CA PRO A 31 42.37 -31.10 -10.71
C PRO A 31 41.03 -31.86 -10.92
N PRO A 32 41.07 -33.20 -11.10
CA PRO A 32 39.87 -33.97 -11.39
C PRO A 32 39.19 -34.51 -10.12
N HIS A 33 37.90 -34.80 -10.27
CA HIS A 33 37.05 -35.63 -9.43
C HIS A 33 36.50 -35.06 -8.10
N SER A 34 35.27 -34.55 -8.19
CA SER A 34 34.19 -34.93 -7.26
C SER A 34 32.83 -34.64 -7.88
N ARG A 35 31.94 -35.64 -7.89
CA ARG A 35 30.60 -35.61 -8.51
C ARG A 35 29.71 -34.57 -7.80
N PRO A 36 28.99 -33.70 -8.54
CA PRO A 36 28.06 -32.78 -7.90
C PRO A 36 26.77 -33.50 -7.51
N HIS A 37 26.45 -33.49 -6.21
CA HIS A 37 25.10 -33.69 -5.72
C HIS A 37 24.19 -32.64 -6.36
N LYS A 38 23.26 -33.09 -7.22
CA LYS A 38 22.16 -32.27 -7.72
C LYS A 38 21.27 -31.89 -6.53
N LYS A 39 21.56 -30.76 -5.88
CA LYS A 39 20.59 -30.10 -5.01
C LYS A 39 19.41 -29.69 -5.89
N HIS A 40 18.32 -30.44 -5.79
CA HIS A 40 17.02 -30.03 -6.29
C HIS A 40 16.68 -28.68 -5.65
N GLN A 41 16.90 -27.59 -6.38
CA GLN A 41 16.23 -26.33 -6.08
C GLN A 41 14.74 -26.58 -6.29
N PRO A 42 13.87 -26.34 -5.30
CA PRO A 42 12.44 -26.38 -5.54
C PRO A 42 12.13 -25.32 -6.59
N ALA A 43 11.60 -25.77 -7.73
CA ALA A 43 11.13 -24.86 -8.77
C ALA A 43 10.10 -23.93 -8.14
N ILE A 44 10.46 -22.66 -7.99
CA ILE A 44 9.54 -21.61 -7.55
C ILE A 44 8.48 -21.50 -8.64
N ARG A 45 7.36 -22.19 -8.45
CA ARG A 45 6.17 -22.03 -9.28
C ARG A 45 5.64 -20.61 -9.03
N ARG A 46 6.05 -19.68 -9.88
CA ARG A 46 5.39 -18.37 -9.98
C ARG A 46 3.99 -18.62 -10.50
N THR A 47 3.00 -18.54 -9.61
CA THR A 47 1.59 -18.51 -10.01
C THR A 47 1.44 -17.32 -10.96
N ALA A 48 1.13 -17.59 -12.23
CA ALA A 48 0.87 -16.51 -13.18
C ALA A 48 -0.29 -15.69 -12.64
N VAL A 49 -0.03 -14.41 -12.36
CA VAL A 49 -1.10 -13.45 -12.08
C VAL A 49 -1.93 -13.40 -13.37
N PRO A 50 -3.25 -13.62 -13.33
CA PRO A 50 -4.09 -13.50 -14.51
C PRO A 50 -4.01 -12.07 -15.04
N THR A 51 -3.21 -11.85 -16.08
CA THR A 51 -3.14 -10.59 -16.84
C THR A 51 -4.23 -10.50 -17.89
N ALA A 52 -5.25 -11.36 -17.82
CA ALA A 52 -6.37 -11.31 -18.75
C ALA A 52 -7.13 -10.00 -18.49
N PRO A 53 -7.19 -9.07 -19.46
CA PRO A 53 -8.02 -7.89 -19.32
C PRO A 53 -9.46 -8.37 -19.15
N ALA A 54 -10.09 -7.96 -18.05
CA ALA A 54 -11.52 -8.15 -17.87
C ALA A 54 -12.21 -7.63 -19.13
N ARG A 55 -13.03 -8.47 -19.78
CA ARG A 55 -13.75 -8.11 -21.00
C ARG A 55 -14.61 -6.88 -20.69
N ALA A 56 -14.17 -5.73 -21.18
CA ALA A 56 -14.88 -4.47 -21.10
C ALA A 56 -16.08 -4.56 -22.05
N SER A 57 -17.22 -4.99 -21.53
CA SER A 57 -18.51 -4.85 -22.19
C SER A 57 -18.91 -3.37 -22.16
N GLY A 58 -18.72 -2.68 -23.29
CA GLY A 58 -19.52 -1.52 -23.73
C GLY A 58 -19.80 -0.40 -22.73
N GLY A 59 -19.02 0.67 -22.84
CA GLY A 59 -19.21 1.93 -22.11
C GLY A 59 -18.15 2.09 -21.02
N PHE A 60 -17.09 2.83 -21.30
CA PHE A 60 -16.14 3.25 -20.26
C PHE A 60 -16.90 4.14 -19.28
N LEU A 61 -17.46 3.54 -18.23
CA LEU A 61 -17.91 4.26 -17.05
C LEU A 61 -16.66 4.90 -16.46
N ARG A 62 -16.44 6.17 -16.80
CA ARG A 62 -15.36 6.98 -16.26
C ARG A 62 -15.79 7.46 -14.88
N TRP A 63 -14.91 7.31 -13.90
CA TRP A 63 -15.12 7.97 -12.61
C TRP A 63 -15.23 9.48 -12.84
N PRO A 64 -16.13 10.19 -12.14
CA PRO A 64 -16.10 11.65 -12.14
C PRO A 64 -14.70 12.13 -11.75
N PHE A 65 -14.18 13.11 -12.50
CA PHE A 65 -12.86 13.68 -12.21
C PHE A 65 -12.82 14.21 -10.77
N ASN A 66 -11.73 13.96 -10.06
CA ASN A 66 -11.58 14.34 -8.64
C ASN A 66 -12.67 13.78 -7.71
N THR A 67 -13.10 12.53 -7.93
CA THR A 67 -13.95 11.84 -6.94
C THR A 67 -13.18 11.71 -5.62
N VAL A 68 -13.78 12.16 -4.52
CA VAL A 68 -13.20 12.09 -3.16
C VAL A 68 -14.25 11.55 -2.19
N VAL A 69 -13.85 10.57 -1.39
CA VAL A 69 -14.60 10.08 -0.22
C VAL A 69 -13.83 10.50 1.03
N VAL A 70 -14.43 11.36 1.86
CA VAL A 70 -13.81 11.85 3.10
C VAL A 70 -14.32 11.07 4.29
N PHE A 71 -13.40 10.66 5.16
CA PHE A 71 -13.65 9.95 6.42
C PHE A 71 -13.48 10.93 7.58
N GLU A 72 -14.50 11.77 7.78
CA GLU A 72 -14.53 12.75 8.85
C GLU A 72 -15.00 12.09 10.16
N ARG A 73 -14.32 12.43 11.26
CA ARG A 73 -14.72 11.96 12.60
C ARG A 73 -15.98 12.68 13.09
N THR A 74 -16.90 11.97 13.74
CA THR A 74 -18.13 12.57 14.29
C THR A 74 -17.87 13.49 15.48
N ALA A 75 -16.85 13.18 16.28
CA ALA A 75 -16.40 13.99 17.40
C ALA A 75 -14.95 14.47 17.18
N PRO A 76 -14.61 15.70 17.59
CA PRO A 76 -13.23 16.18 17.55
C PRO A 76 -12.35 15.29 18.44
N SER A 77 -11.19 14.87 17.92
CA SER A 77 -10.13 14.26 18.74
C SER A 77 -9.33 15.35 19.44
N CYS A 78 -8.77 15.04 20.61
CA CYS A 78 -7.84 15.93 21.32
C CYS A 78 -6.61 16.28 20.46
N ASP A 79 -6.25 15.42 19.52
CA ASP A 79 -5.04 15.54 18.69
C ASP A 79 -5.23 16.50 17.50
N GLY A 80 -6.45 17.05 17.30
CA GLY A 80 -6.77 17.85 16.11
C GLY A 80 -6.87 17.03 14.81
N ASP A 81 -6.68 15.71 14.91
CA ASP A 81 -6.77 14.76 13.80
C ASP A 81 -8.16 14.75 13.18
N ARG A 82 -8.20 14.95 11.86
CA ARG A 82 -9.46 14.96 11.09
C ARG A 82 -9.85 13.58 10.54
N GLY A 83 -8.93 12.61 10.59
CA GLY A 83 -9.15 11.25 10.12
C GLY A 83 -9.64 10.30 11.21
N VAL A 84 -9.93 9.07 10.80
CA VAL A 84 -10.36 7.98 11.69
C VAL A 84 -9.23 6.94 11.76
N SER A 85 -8.82 6.56 12.97
CA SER A 85 -7.67 5.65 13.13
C SER A 85 -7.95 4.28 12.51
N PHE A 86 -6.91 3.64 11.98
CA PHE A 86 -7.00 2.27 11.45
C PHE A 86 -7.42 1.30 12.55
N SER A 87 -6.97 1.54 13.79
CA SER A 87 -7.37 0.77 14.96
C SER A 87 -8.88 0.83 15.20
N ASP A 88 -9.47 2.03 15.21
CA ASP A 88 -10.91 2.24 15.41
C ASP A 88 -11.75 1.57 14.31
N ILE A 89 -11.34 1.76 13.05
CA ILE A 89 -12.02 1.14 11.90
C ILE A 89 -12.00 -0.39 12.03
N LYS A 90 -10.84 -0.95 12.42
CA LYS A 90 -10.68 -2.39 12.62
C LYS A 90 -11.53 -2.93 13.77
N GLN A 91 -11.65 -2.17 14.86
CA GLN A 91 -12.46 -2.52 16.03
C GLN A 91 -13.97 -2.45 15.77
N GLY A 92 -14.40 -1.95 14.60
CA GLY A 92 -15.83 -1.86 14.31
C GLY A 92 -16.46 -0.53 14.73
N ARG A 93 -15.68 0.52 15.02
CA ARG A 93 -16.17 1.81 15.51
C ARG A 93 -16.78 2.67 14.40
N TYR A 94 -17.90 2.22 13.86
CA TYR A 94 -18.65 2.93 12.81
C TYR A 94 -19.28 4.23 13.31
N ASP A 95 -19.50 4.36 14.63
CA ASP A 95 -20.00 5.55 15.32
C ASP A 95 -19.05 6.75 15.18
N LEU A 96 -17.76 6.50 14.94
CA LEU A 96 -16.75 7.53 14.80
C LEU A 96 -16.71 8.13 13.38
N ILE A 97 -17.29 7.48 12.37
CA ILE A 97 -17.27 7.98 10.99
C ILE A 97 -18.57 8.70 10.68
N ARG A 98 -18.49 9.97 10.28
CA ARG A 98 -19.65 10.73 9.85
C ARG A 98 -20.30 10.09 8.62
N ASN A 99 -21.62 9.88 8.69
CA ASN A 99 -22.42 9.21 7.65
C ASN A 99 -21.90 7.79 7.35
N SER A 100 -21.49 7.06 8.38
CA SER A 100 -20.93 5.70 8.25
C SER A 100 -21.84 4.72 7.51
N GLY A 101 -23.16 4.84 7.69
CA GLY A 101 -24.17 3.99 7.07
C GLY A 101 -24.59 4.42 5.65
N GLU A 102 -24.17 5.59 5.18
CA GLU A 102 -24.47 6.04 3.83
C GLU A 102 -23.56 5.33 2.80
N PRO A 103 -24.03 5.12 1.56
CA PRO A 103 -23.18 4.62 0.48
C PRO A 103 -21.90 5.45 0.32
N ALA A 104 -20.74 4.79 0.19
CA ALA A 104 -19.46 5.48 -0.01
C ALA A 104 -19.45 6.27 -1.32
N PHE A 105 -20.10 5.73 -2.35
CA PHE A 105 -20.29 6.35 -3.65
C PHE A 105 -21.77 6.40 -3.97
N MET A 106 -22.31 7.62 -4.10
CA MET A 106 -23.69 7.85 -4.53
C MET A 106 -23.74 7.89 -6.06
N ASN A 107 -24.75 7.27 -6.66
CA ASN A 107 -25.01 7.30 -8.11
C ASN A 107 -23.83 6.81 -8.99
N CYS A 108 -22.98 5.94 -8.45
CA CYS A 108 -21.91 5.30 -9.20
C CYS A 108 -22.43 4.01 -9.83
N SER A 109 -22.21 3.85 -11.14
CA SER A 109 -22.56 2.64 -11.89
C SER A 109 -21.43 1.59 -11.91
N GLN A 110 -20.26 1.91 -11.34
CA GLN A 110 -19.14 0.99 -11.27
C GLN A 110 -19.31 0.04 -10.07
N ALA A 111 -19.14 -1.26 -10.34
CA ALA A 111 -19.23 -2.29 -9.32
C ALA A 111 -17.95 -2.41 -8.48
N SER A 112 -16.82 -1.88 -8.96
CA SER A 112 -15.52 -1.96 -8.31
C SER A 112 -14.62 -0.80 -8.73
N LEU A 113 -13.55 -0.57 -7.96
CA LEU A 113 -12.48 0.37 -8.28
C LEU A 113 -11.10 -0.27 -8.15
N GLU A 114 -10.12 0.30 -8.84
CA GLU A 114 -8.72 -0.02 -8.62
C GLU A 114 -8.17 0.85 -7.49
N PHE A 115 -7.67 0.21 -6.44
CA PHE A 115 -7.05 0.88 -5.31
C PHE A 115 -5.54 0.67 -5.34
N LYS A 116 -4.81 1.77 -5.25
CA LYS A 116 -3.34 1.80 -5.27
C LYS A 116 -2.81 2.36 -3.96
N ILE A 117 -1.83 1.65 -3.39
CA ILE A 117 -1.05 2.15 -2.26
C ILE A 117 0.32 2.55 -2.78
N LEU A 118 0.67 3.81 -2.57
CA LEU A 118 2.00 4.35 -2.78
C LEU A 118 2.58 4.72 -1.41
N TRP A 119 3.72 4.13 -1.05
CA TRP A 119 4.39 4.44 0.21
C TRP A 119 5.50 5.47 -0.01
N PRO A 120 5.47 6.64 0.68
CA PRO A 120 6.48 7.69 0.50
C PRO A 120 7.90 7.16 0.71
N GLY A 121 8.82 7.48 -0.22
CA GLY A 121 10.21 7.02 -0.18
C GLY A 121 10.42 5.59 -0.72
N TYR A 122 9.35 4.86 -1.04
CA TYR A 122 9.42 3.47 -1.50
C TYR A 122 8.60 3.26 -2.78
N HIS A 123 8.95 3.99 -3.85
CA HIS A 123 8.27 3.94 -5.15
C HIS A 123 8.24 2.55 -5.80
N HIS A 124 9.19 1.68 -5.44
CA HIS A 124 9.26 0.30 -5.91
C HIS A 124 8.28 -0.64 -5.18
N LEU A 125 7.63 -0.15 -4.12
CA LEU A 125 6.54 -0.84 -3.44
C LEU A 125 5.21 -0.27 -3.94
N ASP A 126 4.94 -0.49 -5.22
CA ASP A 126 3.61 -0.30 -5.76
C ASP A 126 2.73 -1.50 -5.39
N TRP A 127 1.57 -1.23 -4.82
CA TRP A 127 0.61 -2.28 -4.56
C TRP A 127 -0.77 -1.87 -5.03
N HIS A 128 -1.39 -2.79 -5.76
CA HIS A 128 -2.67 -2.62 -6.40
C HIS A 128 -3.62 -3.72 -5.93
N CYS A 129 -4.86 -3.34 -5.66
CA CYS A 129 -5.94 -4.30 -5.45
C CYS A 129 -7.25 -3.73 -5.96
N THR A 130 -8.16 -4.60 -6.35
CA THR A 130 -9.54 -4.22 -6.66
C THR A 130 -10.36 -4.18 -5.39
N ILE A 131 -11.19 -3.14 -5.22
CA ILE A 131 -12.17 -3.04 -4.14
C ILE A 131 -13.56 -3.05 -4.77
N ASP A 132 -14.37 -4.02 -4.37
CA ASP A 132 -15.78 -4.09 -4.77
C ASP A 132 -16.57 -2.99 -4.06
N LEU A 133 -17.45 -2.31 -4.78
CA LEU A 133 -18.31 -1.24 -4.29
C LEU A 133 -19.75 -1.69 -4.10
N VAL A 134 -20.08 -2.87 -4.61
CA VAL A 134 -21.37 -3.51 -4.47
C VAL A 134 -21.16 -4.83 -3.75
N LEU A 135 -21.76 -4.97 -2.58
CA LEU A 135 -21.69 -6.16 -1.77
C LEU A 135 -22.59 -7.27 -2.36
N ALA A 136 -22.53 -8.45 -1.74
CA ALA A 136 -23.47 -9.54 -2.04
C ALA A 136 -24.91 -9.01 -2.02
N HIS A 137 -25.73 -9.47 -2.96
CA HIS A 137 -27.13 -9.05 -3.16
C HIS A 137 -27.35 -7.65 -3.74
N GLY A 138 -26.31 -7.01 -4.29
CA GLY A 138 -26.48 -5.74 -5.01
C GLY A 138 -26.54 -4.50 -4.11
N ARG A 139 -26.29 -4.64 -2.80
CA ARG A 139 -26.28 -3.51 -1.87
C ARG A 139 -25.01 -2.65 -2.08
N PRO A 140 -25.13 -1.32 -2.24
CA PRO A 140 -23.97 -0.44 -2.25
C PRO A 140 -23.16 -0.53 -0.96
N MET A 141 -21.84 -0.51 -1.08
CA MET A 141 -20.93 -0.49 0.06
C MET A 141 -21.07 0.82 0.82
N THR A 142 -21.31 0.71 2.13
CA THR A 142 -21.37 1.89 3.01
C THR A 142 -20.00 2.51 3.20
N ARG A 143 -19.97 3.76 3.65
CA ARG A 143 -18.72 4.48 3.95
C ARG A 143 -17.86 3.73 4.97
N PHE A 144 -18.47 3.14 6.00
CA PHE A 144 -17.73 2.35 6.99
C PHE A 144 -17.15 1.05 6.39
N GLU A 145 -17.93 0.32 5.60
CA GLU A 145 -17.46 -0.89 4.93
C GLU A 145 -16.34 -0.60 3.93
N PHE A 146 -16.41 0.55 3.25
CA PHE A 146 -15.36 1.02 2.37
C PHE A 146 -14.09 1.36 3.14
N ALA A 147 -14.20 2.10 4.25
CA ALA A 147 -13.07 2.37 5.15
C ALA A 147 -12.39 1.07 5.61
N ARG A 148 -13.20 0.09 6.03
CA ARG A 148 -12.70 -1.22 6.47
C ARG A 148 -11.99 -1.99 5.35
N SER A 149 -12.49 -1.92 4.13
CA SER A 149 -11.84 -2.52 2.95
C SER A 149 -10.47 -1.89 2.67
N ILE A 150 -10.37 -0.56 2.79
CA ILE A 150 -9.12 0.20 2.62
C ILE A 150 -8.11 -0.18 3.71
N VAL A 151 -8.52 -0.20 4.98
CA VAL A 151 -7.66 -0.61 6.10
C VAL A 151 -7.16 -2.05 5.92
N GLY A 152 -8.04 -2.98 5.54
CA GLY A 152 -7.65 -4.36 5.24
C GLY A 152 -6.66 -4.45 4.07
N ALA A 153 -6.76 -3.55 3.10
CA ALA A 153 -5.81 -3.44 2.00
C ALA A 153 -4.42 -3.02 2.52
N TYR A 154 -4.35 -1.97 3.35
CA TYR A 154 -3.10 -1.57 4.02
C TYR A 154 -2.50 -2.67 4.90
N GLU A 155 -3.32 -3.42 5.64
CA GLU A 155 -2.80 -4.54 6.45
C GLU A 155 -2.11 -5.60 5.59
N ARG A 156 -2.70 -5.94 4.43
CA ARG A 156 -2.08 -6.87 3.47
C ARG A 156 -0.81 -6.29 2.86
N PHE A 157 -0.81 -4.99 2.54
CA PHE A 157 0.37 -4.29 2.08
C PHE A 157 1.50 -4.35 3.11
N PHE A 158 1.25 -4.01 4.37
CA PHE A 158 2.26 -4.08 5.44
C PHE A 158 2.75 -5.49 5.73
N GLU A 159 1.86 -6.50 5.66
CA GLU A 159 2.27 -7.90 5.77
C GLU A 159 3.18 -8.32 4.62
N ARG A 160 2.83 -7.93 3.38
CA ARG A 160 3.65 -8.21 2.19
C ARG A 160 4.99 -7.50 2.27
N ALA A 161 5.00 -6.22 2.66
CA ALA A 161 6.21 -5.44 2.85
C ALA A 161 7.11 -6.14 3.88
N ARG A 162 6.62 -6.45 5.08
CA ARG A 162 7.41 -7.15 6.12
C ARG A 162 8.03 -8.47 5.65
N ARG A 163 7.35 -9.22 4.77
CA ARG A 163 7.87 -10.48 4.22
C ARG A 163 8.81 -10.30 3.03
N ALA A 164 8.73 -9.18 2.33
CA ALA A 164 9.61 -8.92 1.21
C ALA A 164 11.04 -8.82 1.74
N ARG A 165 11.97 -9.55 1.14
CA ARG A 165 13.39 -9.30 1.39
C ARG A 165 13.79 -8.12 0.52
N TYR A 166 14.27 -7.05 1.13
CA TYR A 166 14.84 -5.93 0.40
C TYR A 166 16.10 -6.45 -0.34
N GLY A 167 16.01 -6.53 -1.66
CA GLY A 167 17.11 -6.97 -2.52
C GLY A 167 18.03 -5.84 -2.98
N GLY A 168 17.87 -4.63 -2.45
CA GLY A 168 18.73 -3.51 -2.80
C GLY A 168 20.14 -3.66 -2.21
N PRO A 169 21.05 -2.73 -2.54
CA PRO A 169 22.46 -2.82 -2.18
C PRO A 169 22.59 -3.03 -0.67
N GLY A 170 23.36 -4.04 -0.24
CA GLY A 170 23.45 -4.47 1.17
C GLY A 170 23.90 -3.41 2.19
N LYS A 171 24.22 -2.19 1.74
CA LYS A 171 24.54 -1.02 2.58
C LYS A 171 23.31 -0.21 3.01
N GLU A 172 22.16 -0.32 2.33
CA GLU A 172 20.96 0.47 2.66
C GLU A 172 20.08 -0.17 3.73
N ASN A 173 20.19 -1.48 3.97
CA ASN A 173 19.38 -2.18 4.97
C ASN A 173 20.18 -3.29 5.66
N THR A 174 21.09 -2.92 6.56
CA THR A 174 21.90 -3.88 7.33
C THR A 174 21.06 -4.85 8.18
N LYS A 175 19.78 -4.53 8.41
CA LYS A 175 18.82 -5.38 9.15
C LYS A 175 17.86 -6.19 8.28
N GLY A 176 17.85 -6.02 6.95
CA GLY A 176 17.01 -6.81 6.03
C GLY A 176 15.50 -6.78 6.31
N SER A 177 15.04 -5.88 7.16
CA SER A 177 13.66 -5.72 7.60
C SER A 177 13.18 -4.34 7.22
N TRP A 178 11.93 -4.26 6.75
CA TRP A 178 11.24 -3.00 6.54
C TRP A 178 10.84 -2.45 7.90
N ASP A 179 11.77 -1.78 8.56
CA ASP A 179 11.41 -0.91 9.68
C ASP A 179 10.75 0.32 9.07
N LEU A 180 9.41 0.32 9.03
CA LEU A 180 8.65 1.56 9.11
C LEU A 180 9.25 2.30 10.31
N SER A 181 9.94 3.42 10.07
CA SER A 181 10.73 4.20 11.05
C SER A 181 10.37 3.87 12.51
N GLY A 182 11.34 3.36 13.26
CA GLY A 182 11.22 2.79 14.61
C GLY A 182 10.09 3.39 15.45
N ASP A 183 9.30 2.47 16.01
CA ASP A 183 8.11 2.63 16.87
C ASP A 183 6.76 2.84 16.17
N LEU A 184 6.73 3.09 14.86
CA LEU A 184 5.46 3.22 14.13
C LEU A 184 4.78 1.86 13.93
N SER A 185 3.73 1.64 14.70
CA SER A 185 2.79 0.55 14.52
C SER A 185 1.88 0.82 13.32
N ARG A 186 1.40 -0.25 12.68
CA ARG A 186 0.32 -0.16 11.66
C ARG A 186 -0.99 0.45 12.19
N TYR A 187 -1.07 0.68 13.50
CA TYR A 187 -2.19 1.31 14.18
C TYR A 187 -2.02 2.81 14.39
N ASP A 188 -0.83 3.35 14.10
CA ASP A 188 -0.53 4.79 14.21
C ASP A 188 -0.92 5.55 12.94
N PHE A 189 -1.86 5.00 12.17
CA PHE A 189 -2.34 5.58 10.93
C PHE A 189 -3.82 5.95 11.04
N ALA A 190 -4.18 7.12 10.50
CA ALA A 190 -5.55 7.58 10.37
C ALA A 190 -5.94 7.72 8.90
N LEU A 191 -7.09 7.18 8.52
CA LEU A 191 -7.67 7.35 7.20
C LEU A 191 -8.40 8.70 7.13
N LYS A 192 -8.00 9.58 6.22
CA LYS A 192 -8.64 10.90 6.03
C LYS A 192 -9.56 10.92 4.83
N ALA A 193 -9.07 10.43 3.69
CA ALA A 193 -9.82 10.45 2.45
C ALA A 193 -9.36 9.34 1.50
N VAL A 194 -10.18 9.03 0.51
CA VAL A 194 -9.80 8.22 -0.65
C VAL A 194 -10.20 9.01 -1.89
N HIS A 195 -9.26 9.20 -2.82
CA HIS A 195 -9.47 10.08 -3.96
C HIS A 195 -8.84 9.56 -5.24
N ASN A 196 -9.40 9.98 -6.38
CA ASN A 196 -8.81 9.81 -7.70
C ASN A 196 -8.32 11.19 -8.20
N ARG A 197 -7.08 11.54 -7.85
CA ARG A 197 -6.44 12.83 -8.24
C ARG A 197 -5.32 12.68 -9.28
N ASP A 198 -4.82 11.46 -9.50
CA ASP A 198 -3.64 11.21 -10.34
C ASP A 198 -3.94 11.29 -11.85
N GLY A 199 -5.14 11.72 -12.25
CA GLY A 199 -5.56 11.78 -13.65
C GLY A 199 -5.77 10.41 -14.30
N HIS A 200 -5.52 9.32 -13.60
CA HIS A 200 -5.85 7.97 -14.02
C HIS A 200 -7.32 7.69 -13.70
N GLU A 201 -8.13 7.53 -14.74
CA GLU A 201 -9.60 7.54 -14.68
C GLU A 201 -10.25 6.46 -13.78
N SER A 202 -9.48 5.54 -13.23
CA SER A 202 -9.98 4.43 -12.40
C SER A 202 -9.16 4.12 -11.14
N VAL A 203 -8.10 4.87 -10.85
CA VAL A 203 -7.18 4.54 -9.75
C VAL A 203 -7.42 5.46 -8.57
N PHE A 204 -7.76 4.86 -7.42
CA PHE A 204 -7.94 5.56 -6.16
C PHE A 204 -6.74 5.36 -5.24
N GLN A 205 -6.45 6.41 -4.47
CA GLN A 205 -5.43 6.40 -3.44
C GLN A 205 -6.00 6.93 -2.14
N ALA A 206 -5.52 6.40 -1.03
CA ALA A 206 -5.90 6.88 0.28
C ALA A 206 -4.95 7.99 0.75
N GLU A 207 -5.53 9.04 1.29
CA GLU A 207 -4.85 10.03 2.10
C GLU A 207 -4.82 9.52 3.55
N VAL A 208 -3.62 9.17 4.02
CA VAL A 208 -3.37 8.60 5.35
C VAL A 208 -2.47 9.55 6.12
N GLU A 209 -2.78 9.76 7.39
CA GLU A 209 -2.02 10.57 8.34
C GLU A 209 -1.41 9.69 9.43
N ILE A 210 -0.29 10.13 10.00
CA ILE A 210 0.38 9.44 11.10
C ILE A 210 -0.07 10.10 12.40
N ILE A 211 -0.65 9.30 13.28
CA ILE A 211 -1.06 9.71 14.62
C ILE A 211 0.21 9.81 15.46
N SER A 212 0.52 11.01 15.94
CA SER A 212 1.64 11.23 16.86
C SER A 212 1.08 11.47 18.25
N TYR A 213 1.34 10.56 19.19
CA TYR A 213 1.01 10.77 20.59
C TYR A 213 1.98 11.82 21.17
N CYS A 214 1.43 12.87 21.77
CA CYS A 214 2.22 13.86 22.53
C CYS A 214 2.69 13.30 23.88
#